data_AF-A0A7Y8NYU6-F1
#
_entry.id   AF-A0A7Y8NYU6-F1
#
_cell.length_a   1.000
_cell.length_b   1.000
_cell.length_c   1.000
_cell.angle_alpha   90.00
_cell.angle_beta   90.00
_cell.angle_gamma   90.00
#
_symmetry.space_group_name_H-M   'P 1'
#
loop_
_entity.id
_entity.type
_entity.pdbx_description
1 polymer ?
#
loop_
_entity_poly.entity_id
_entity_poly.type
_entity_poly.pdbx_seq_one_letter_code
_entity_poly.pdbx_strand_id
1 'polypeptide(L)'
;LNKDYSTDQLKRVGMFSADLPELVKWNGKGIPRDEETEKIKKAVDKAHAQQKPMRFYGAPDFPNAWVNLMDMGVDYINTDHIPDLKKFMNTIPRNFYKNTKEYAAYAPTYKTDGISKKVKNVILLIPDGTSLPQYYAAFTANKGKLNVFNMRSTGLSKTNSSNAYITDSAPGSTAFSTGVKTKNTFVGVDGTGKSLAQIPDIIAAKGLVSGLISTGDVTDATPADFYAHSDNRNSSEPILKDFATSKTKILIGGPTSGLTPETEKKLKEVKVDLYHSLTSAEKINNRTLIIDPLASQRVTSGRGNWLTDAFDLTLNDLKNNKKGFFMMVEASQTDGGGHSNNIEQLITELLDFDHVVGKAMKFADENKETLVVVV
;
A
#
# COMPACT_ATOMS: atom_id res chain seq x y z
N LEU A 1 44.08 -13.10 10.98
CA LEU A 1 43.88 -13.08 9.51
C LEU A 1 45.17 -13.23 8.70
N ASN A 2 46.32 -12.75 9.17
CA ASN A 2 47.60 -12.81 8.41
C ASN A 2 48.50 -14.02 8.77
N LYS A 3 47.95 -15.00 9.50
CA LYS A 3 48.66 -16.23 9.84
C LYS A 3 48.10 -17.37 9.00
N ASP A 4 48.98 -18.18 8.43
CA ASP A 4 48.63 -19.42 7.78
C ASP A 4 48.59 -20.53 8.82
N TYR A 5 47.50 -21.29 8.84
CA TYR A 5 47.28 -22.38 9.78
C TYR A 5 47.32 -23.70 9.02
N SER A 6 47.95 -24.72 9.60
CA SER A 6 47.83 -26.07 9.07
C SER A 6 46.42 -26.62 9.26
N THR A 7 46.05 -27.64 8.49
CA THR A 7 44.74 -28.30 8.60
C THR A 7 44.44 -28.76 10.03
N ASP A 8 45.44 -29.27 10.76
CA ASP A 8 45.26 -29.72 12.15
C ASP A 8 45.14 -28.57 13.15
N GLN A 9 45.80 -27.43 12.88
CA GLN A 9 45.61 -26.23 13.69
C GLN A 9 44.21 -25.66 13.48
N LEU A 10 43.72 -25.63 12.23
CA LEU A 10 42.38 -25.14 11.92
C LEU A 10 41.28 -25.94 12.63
N LYS A 11 41.45 -27.25 12.82
CA LYS A 11 40.49 -28.06 13.61
C LYS A 11 40.30 -27.53 15.04
N ARG A 12 41.31 -26.87 15.62
CA ARG A 12 41.28 -26.29 16.97
C ARG A 12 40.83 -24.82 17.00
N VAL A 13 40.69 -24.18 15.85
CA VAL A 13 40.22 -22.80 15.75
C VAL A 13 38.70 -22.80 15.62
N GLY A 14 38.01 -22.19 16.58
CA GLY A 14 36.55 -22.05 16.55
C GLY A 14 36.06 -20.95 15.61
N MET A 15 36.82 -19.85 15.49
CA MET A 15 36.42 -18.64 14.76
C MET A 15 37.65 -17.77 14.49
N PHE A 16 37.61 -16.97 13.43
CA PHE A 16 38.56 -15.86 13.23
C PHE A 16 38.01 -14.56 13.81
N SER A 17 38.88 -13.85 14.54
CA SER A 17 38.54 -12.61 15.22
C SER A 17 39.61 -11.57 14.91
N ALA A 18 39.20 -10.37 14.47
CA ALA A 18 40.12 -9.29 14.10
C ALA A 18 39.67 -7.93 14.63
N ASP A 19 40.63 -7.02 14.84
CA ASP A 19 40.37 -5.64 15.22
C ASP A 19 39.90 -4.85 13.99
N LEU A 20 38.66 -4.36 14.01
CA LEU A 20 38.10 -3.60 12.89
C LEU A 20 38.86 -2.27 12.65
N PRO A 21 39.14 -1.45 13.69
CA PRO A 21 39.98 -0.26 13.62
C PRO A 21 41.37 -0.41 12.97
N GLU A 22 41.98 -1.60 13.05
CA GLU A 22 43.24 -1.90 12.36
C GLU A 22 43.02 -2.11 10.85
N LEU A 23 41.85 -2.62 10.46
CA LEU A 23 41.51 -2.92 9.06
C LEU A 23 40.96 -1.70 8.31
N VAL A 24 40.08 -0.94 8.95
CA VAL A 24 39.34 0.20 8.36
C VAL A 24 39.14 1.34 9.37
N LYS A 25 38.77 2.52 8.90
CA LYS A 25 38.47 3.70 9.75
C LYS A 25 36.98 4.04 9.81
N TRP A 26 36.12 3.14 9.32
CA TRP A 26 34.68 3.31 9.39
C TRP A 26 34.19 3.34 10.84
N ASN A 27 33.44 4.39 11.17
CA ASN A 27 32.93 4.67 12.51
C ASN A 27 31.48 4.21 12.72
N GLY A 28 30.93 3.45 11.77
CA GLY A 28 29.58 2.91 11.85
C GLY A 28 28.50 3.86 11.35
N LYS A 29 28.82 5.10 10.96
CA LYS A 29 27.85 6.03 10.35
C LYS A 29 27.81 5.83 8.84
N GLY A 30 26.59 5.74 8.29
CA GLY A 30 26.40 5.40 6.88
C GLY A 30 26.97 4.02 6.53
N ILE A 31 27.11 3.74 5.25
CA ILE A 31 27.83 2.54 4.78
C ILE A 31 29.36 2.81 4.80
N PRO A 32 30.21 1.79 4.97
CA PRO A 32 31.65 1.96 4.79
C PRO A 32 31.97 2.38 3.35
N ARG A 33 33.11 3.06 3.14
CA ARG A 33 33.59 3.36 1.77
C ARG A 33 33.84 2.07 1.01
N ASP A 34 33.78 2.11 -0.32
CA ASP A 34 33.94 0.90 -1.16
C ASP A 34 35.25 0.15 -0.85
N GLU A 35 36.36 0.87 -0.69
CA GLU A 35 37.64 0.27 -0.34
C GLU A 35 37.68 -0.34 1.08
N GLU A 36 36.86 0.15 2.01
CA GLU A 36 36.73 -0.37 3.37
C GLU A 36 35.82 -1.60 3.37
N THR A 37 34.70 -1.53 2.66
CA THR A 37 33.79 -2.66 2.43
C THR A 37 34.53 -3.84 1.82
N GLU A 38 35.34 -3.62 0.79
CA GLU A 38 36.14 -4.67 0.15
C GLU A 38 37.18 -5.29 1.09
N LYS A 39 37.79 -4.51 1.98
CA LYS A 39 38.72 -5.05 2.99
C LYS A 39 38.00 -5.95 3.99
N ILE A 40 36.83 -5.52 4.47
CA ILE A 40 36.01 -6.30 5.41
C ILE A 40 35.56 -7.61 4.75
N LYS A 41 34.99 -7.54 3.54
CA LYS A 41 34.56 -8.73 2.78
C LYS A 41 35.71 -9.69 2.51
N LYS A 42 36.87 -9.22 2.07
CA LYS A 42 38.06 -10.08 1.88
C LYS A 42 38.48 -10.80 3.15
N ALA A 43 38.38 -10.14 4.30
CA ALA A 43 38.68 -10.76 5.59
C ALA A 43 37.66 -11.83 5.97
N VAL A 44 36.37 -11.59 5.72
CA VAL A 44 35.27 -12.56 5.86
C VAL A 44 35.47 -13.74 4.92
N ASP A 45 35.65 -13.50 3.62
CA ASP A 45 35.87 -14.52 2.60
C ASP A 45 37.08 -15.40 2.93
N LYS A 46 38.15 -14.81 3.45
CA LYS A 46 39.35 -15.56 3.89
C LYS A 46 39.05 -16.50 5.07
N ALA A 47 38.16 -16.10 5.98
CA ALA A 47 37.70 -16.95 7.07
C ALA A 47 36.81 -18.08 6.55
N HIS A 48 35.82 -17.73 5.71
CA HIS A 48 34.87 -18.68 5.11
C HIS A 48 35.56 -19.71 4.20
N ALA A 49 36.58 -19.31 3.45
CA ALA A 49 37.40 -20.23 2.64
C ALA A 49 38.12 -21.30 3.49
N GLN A 50 38.33 -21.03 4.78
CA GLN A 50 38.87 -21.98 5.75
C GLN A 50 37.78 -22.67 6.59
N GLN A 51 36.51 -22.52 6.19
CA GLN A 51 35.33 -23.01 6.89
C GLN A 51 35.26 -22.52 8.34
N LYS A 52 35.69 -21.27 8.57
CA LYS A 52 35.64 -20.62 9.88
C LYS A 52 34.72 -19.41 9.85
N PRO A 53 33.89 -19.22 10.89
CA PRO A 53 33.14 -17.99 11.04
C PRO A 53 34.06 -16.81 11.34
N MET A 54 33.57 -15.61 11.08
CA MET A 54 34.26 -14.35 11.25
C MET A 54 33.57 -13.45 12.28
N ARG A 55 34.39 -12.81 13.12
CA ARG A 55 34.00 -11.74 14.04
C ARG A 55 34.97 -10.57 13.92
N PHE A 56 34.45 -9.36 14.03
CA PHE A 56 35.26 -8.17 14.25
C PHE A 56 35.02 -7.61 15.65
N TYR A 57 36.08 -7.41 16.44
CA TYR A 57 36.03 -6.66 17.70
C TYR A 57 36.49 -5.22 17.48
N GLY A 58 36.19 -4.32 18.42
CA GLY A 58 36.43 -2.87 18.23
C GLY A 58 35.52 -2.24 17.17
N ALA A 59 34.53 -2.98 16.67
CA ALA A 59 33.56 -2.48 15.73
C ALA A 59 32.61 -1.47 16.39
N PRO A 60 32.10 -0.48 15.65
CA PRO A 60 31.00 0.35 16.13
C PRO A 60 29.79 -0.51 16.52
N ASP A 61 29.16 -0.21 17.65
CA ASP A 61 28.23 -1.13 18.30
C ASP A 61 26.80 -0.55 18.41
N PHE A 62 26.13 -0.44 17.26
CA PHE A 62 24.76 0.08 17.14
C PHE A 62 24.10 -0.41 15.83
N PRO A 63 22.77 -0.27 15.65
CA PRO A 63 22.03 -0.94 14.56
C PRO A 63 22.58 -0.77 13.15
N ASN A 64 23.01 0.45 12.77
CA ASN A 64 23.57 0.67 11.43
C ASN A 64 24.90 -0.08 11.24
N ALA A 65 25.71 -0.20 12.29
CA ALA A 65 26.95 -0.95 12.19
C ALA A 65 26.68 -2.46 12.11
N TRP A 66 25.74 -2.95 12.92
CA TRP A 66 25.33 -4.35 12.93
C TRP A 66 24.80 -4.81 11.57
N VAL A 67 23.87 -4.06 10.96
CA VAL A 67 23.30 -4.44 9.65
C VAL A 67 24.36 -4.47 8.55
N ASN A 68 25.27 -3.50 8.51
CA ASN A 68 26.32 -3.45 7.50
C ASN A 68 27.32 -4.62 7.68
N LEU A 69 27.68 -4.98 8.91
CA LEU A 69 28.52 -6.15 9.16
C LEU A 69 27.83 -7.45 8.75
N MET A 70 26.53 -7.60 9.05
CA MET A 70 25.72 -8.74 8.59
C MET A 70 25.66 -8.81 7.06
N ASP A 71 25.42 -7.69 6.37
CA ASP A 71 25.37 -7.59 4.91
C ASP A 71 26.72 -7.92 4.26
N MET A 72 27.83 -7.67 4.97
CA MET A 72 29.18 -8.05 4.56
C MET A 72 29.56 -9.50 4.92
N GLY A 73 28.63 -10.29 5.49
CA GLY A 73 28.82 -11.71 5.78
C GLY A 73 29.52 -12.01 7.10
N VAL A 74 29.60 -11.05 8.02
CA VAL A 74 30.16 -11.28 9.36
C VAL A 74 29.21 -12.17 10.18
N ASP A 75 29.71 -13.31 10.65
CA ASP A 75 28.89 -14.33 11.31
C ASP A 75 28.55 -13.99 12.76
N TYR A 76 29.47 -13.32 13.47
CA TYR A 76 29.29 -12.93 14.87
C TYR A 76 29.44 -11.43 15.05
N ILE A 77 28.39 -10.79 15.57
CA ILE A 77 28.43 -9.39 15.98
C ILE A 77 29.03 -9.30 17.38
N ASN A 78 30.18 -8.63 17.50
CA ASN A 78 30.75 -8.28 18.79
C ASN A 78 29.98 -7.10 19.36
N THR A 79 29.19 -7.33 20.41
CA THR A 79 28.39 -6.29 21.06
C THR A 79 28.56 -6.34 22.58
N ASP A 80 28.66 -5.17 23.20
CA ASP A 80 28.47 -4.97 24.64
C ASP A 80 27.01 -4.57 24.95
N HIS A 81 26.21 -4.26 23.92
CA HIS A 81 24.80 -3.88 23.99
C HIS A 81 23.84 -5.06 23.74
N ILE A 82 24.03 -6.18 24.46
CA ILE A 82 23.24 -7.42 24.27
C ILE A 82 21.71 -7.20 24.27
N PRO A 83 21.10 -6.40 25.18
CA PRO A 83 19.66 -6.15 25.13
C PRO A 83 19.21 -5.45 23.85
N ASP A 84 19.99 -4.49 23.35
CA ASP A 84 19.67 -3.72 22.15
C ASP A 84 19.88 -4.57 20.89
N LEU A 85 20.94 -5.37 20.83
CA LEU A 85 21.13 -6.33 19.74
C LEU A 85 20.01 -7.36 19.72
N LYS A 86 19.60 -7.89 20.88
CA LYS A 86 18.43 -8.80 20.96
C LYS A 86 17.17 -8.14 20.42
N LYS A 87 16.90 -6.90 20.82
CA LYS A 87 15.75 -6.14 20.31
C LYS A 87 15.84 -5.97 18.79
N PHE A 88 17.00 -5.55 18.28
CA PHE A 88 17.26 -5.40 16.85
C PHE A 88 17.01 -6.71 16.09
N MET A 89 17.66 -7.80 16.48
CA MET A 89 17.53 -9.12 15.85
C MET A 89 16.09 -9.62 15.82
N ASN A 90 15.35 -9.43 16.92
CA ASN A 90 13.93 -9.81 16.98
C ASN A 90 13.03 -8.96 16.07
N THR A 91 13.45 -7.74 15.72
CA THR A 91 12.70 -6.85 14.82
C THR A 91 13.04 -7.02 13.35
N ILE A 92 14.21 -7.56 12.99
CA ILE A 92 14.63 -7.75 11.58
C ILE A 92 13.54 -8.45 10.74
N PRO A 93 12.94 -9.58 11.16
CA PRO A 93 11.95 -10.27 10.33
C PRO A 93 10.70 -9.44 10.00
N ARG A 94 10.38 -8.42 10.81
CA ARG A 94 9.21 -7.54 10.59
C ARG A 94 9.56 -6.24 9.87
N ASN A 95 10.81 -5.80 10.00
CA ASN A 95 11.30 -4.52 9.50
C ASN A 95 12.18 -4.64 8.25
N PHE A 96 12.49 -5.86 7.83
CA PHE A 96 13.25 -6.14 6.62
C PHE A 96 12.38 -6.89 5.62
N TYR A 97 12.35 -6.38 4.39
CA TYR A 97 11.74 -7.05 3.26
C TYR A 97 12.63 -6.89 2.04
N LYS A 98 12.92 -8.03 1.39
CA LYS A 98 13.63 -8.05 0.11
C LYS A 98 12.71 -8.65 -0.93
N ASN A 99 12.16 -7.80 -1.78
CA ASN A 99 11.38 -8.25 -2.91
C ASN A 99 12.27 -9.07 -3.87
N THR A 100 11.79 -10.25 -4.24
CA THR A 100 12.43 -11.17 -5.19
C THR A 100 11.87 -11.05 -6.60
N LYS A 101 10.73 -10.37 -6.76
CA LYS A 101 10.04 -10.20 -8.04
C LYS A 101 9.92 -8.72 -8.37
N GLU A 102 10.72 -8.23 -9.31
CA GLU A 102 10.50 -6.89 -9.86
C GLU A 102 9.37 -6.92 -10.88
N TYR A 103 8.74 -5.76 -11.07
CA TYR A 103 7.82 -5.57 -12.16
C TYR A 103 8.14 -4.27 -12.92
N ALA A 104 7.85 -4.28 -14.22
CA ALA A 104 8.06 -3.12 -15.08
C ALA A 104 6.95 -2.09 -14.86
N ALA A 105 7.31 -0.89 -14.40
CA ALA A 105 6.41 0.24 -14.38
C ALA A 105 6.01 0.61 -15.83
N TYR A 106 4.73 0.94 -16.01
CA TYR A 106 4.20 1.51 -17.25
C TYR A 106 4.92 2.83 -17.54
N ALA A 107 5.28 3.02 -18.82
CA ALA A 107 5.88 4.26 -19.32
C ALA A 107 4.78 5.07 -20.03
N PRO A 108 4.21 6.11 -19.39
CA PRO A 108 3.18 6.93 -20.01
C PRO A 108 3.74 7.71 -21.21
N THR A 109 2.90 7.93 -22.20
CA THR A 109 3.20 8.74 -23.38
C THR A 109 3.11 10.25 -23.09
N TYR A 110 2.37 10.63 -22.04
CA TYR A 110 2.12 12.01 -21.62
C TYR A 110 1.46 12.90 -22.69
N LYS A 111 0.89 12.31 -23.74
CA LYS A 111 0.33 13.08 -24.88
C LYS A 111 -0.83 13.98 -24.47
N THR A 112 -1.54 13.64 -23.41
CA THR A 112 -2.67 14.39 -22.87
C THR A 112 -2.37 15.08 -21.55
N ASP A 113 -1.11 15.08 -21.12
CA ASP A 113 -0.70 15.80 -19.91
C ASP A 113 -0.71 17.32 -20.18
N GLY A 114 -1.35 18.10 -19.32
CA GLY A 114 -1.44 19.56 -19.44
C GLY A 114 -2.27 20.10 -20.61
N ILE A 115 -2.93 19.25 -21.41
CA ILE A 115 -3.76 19.72 -22.52
C ILE A 115 -5.10 20.27 -22.01
N SER A 116 -5.56 21.38 -22.59
CA SER A 116 -6.89 21.93 -22.32
C SER A 116 -7.96 21.15 -23.10
N LYS A 117 -8.36 20.00 -22.55
CA LYS A 117 -9.43 19.15 -23.09
C LYS A 117 -10.41 18.81 -21.98
N LYS A 118 -11.69 18.69 -22.33
CA LYS A 118 -12.73 18.28 -21.38
C LYS A 118 -12.49 16.85 -20.91
N VAL A 119 -12.31 16.68 -19.60
CA VAL A 119 -12.28 15.38 -18.92
C VAL A 119 -13.69 14.81 -18.85
N LYS A 120 -13.84 13.52 -19.19
CA LYS A 120 -15.10 12.77 -19.04
C LYS A 120 -15.04 11.77 -17.89
N ASN A 121 -13.86 11.22 -17.62
CA ASN A 121 -13.69 10.16 -16.63
C ASN A 121 -12.72 10.60 -15.54
N VAL A 122 -12.98 10.20 -14.31
CA VAL A 122 -12.05 10.41 -13.19
C VAL A 122 -11.82 9.06 -12.51
N ILE A 123 -10.55 8.70 -12.33
CA ILE A 123 -10.13 7.54 -11.53
C ILE A 123 -9.34 8.10 -10.34
N LEU A 124 -9.90 7.93 -9.14
CA LEU A 124 -9.28 8.27 -7.86
C LEU A 124 -8.73 6.99 -7.22
N LEU A 125 -7.46 7.00 -6.88
CA LEU A 125 -6.72 5.87 -6.33
C LEU A 125 -6.21 6.25 -4.93
N ILE A 126 -6.63 5.52 -3.91
CA ILE A 126 -6.37 5.82 -2.49
C ILE A 126 -5.60 4.64 -1.87
N PRO A 127 -4.30 4.79 -1.57
CA PRO A 127 -3.58 3.82 -0.76
C PRO A 127 -3.65 4.26 0.71
N ASP A 128 -4.55 3.65 1.51
CA ASP A 128 -4.79 4.10 2.88
C ASP A 128 -3.48 4.05 3.72
N GLY A 129 -3.29 5.01 4.61
CA GLY A 129 -2.10 5.11 5.47
C GLY A 129 -0.77 5.38 4.72
N THR A 130 -0.80 5.72 3.43
CA THR A 130 0.41 5.85 2.60
C THR A 130 0.84 7.31 2.46
N SER A 131 2.11 7.57 2.72
CA SER A 131 2.78 8.84 2.41
C SER A 131 4.12 8.58 1.71
N LEU A 132 4.92 9.62 1.49
CA LEU A 132 6.21 9.53 0.81
C LEU A 132 7.15 8.44 1.37
N PRO A 133 7.25 8.21 2.70
CA PRO A 133 8.08 7.12 3.23
C PRO A 133 7.65 5.73 2.76
N GLN A 134 6.34 5.47 2.72
CA GLN A 134 5.77 4.20 2.26
C GLN A 134 6.03 3.99 0.76
N TYR A 135 5.80 5.03 -0.05
CA TYR A 135 6.13 4.97 -1.48
C TYR A 135 7.62 4.74 -1.72
N TYR A 136 8.50 5.41 -0.97
CA TYR A 136 9.93 5.24 -1.16
C TYR A 136 10.42 3.83 -0.75
N ALA A 137 9.77 3.22 0.25
CA ALA A 137 10.01 1.82 0.61
C ALA A 137 9.62 0.87 -0.54
N ALA A 138 8.42 1.03 -1.12
CA ALA A 138 7.99 0.23 -2.27
C ALA A 138 8.86 0.47 -3.52
N PHE A 139 9.26 1.71 -3.76
CA PHE A 139 10.19 2.07 -4.84
C PHE A 139 11.54 1.38 -4.72
N THR A 140 12.09 1.36 -3.51
CA THR A 140 13.33 0.65 -3.20
C THR A 140 13.15 -0.86 -3.42
N ALA A 141 12.02 -1.41 -2.97
CA ALA A 141 11.70 -2.82 -3.15
C ALA A 141 11.57 -3.21 -4.63
N ASN A 142 11.00 -2.33 -5.47
CA ASN A 142 10.88 -2.51 -6.92
C ASN A 142 12.04 -1.90 -7.72
N LYS A 143 13.25 -1.89 -7.15
CA LYS A 143 14.51 -1.57 -7.85
C LYS A 143 14.52 -0.18 -8.51
N GLY A 144 13.93 0.79 -7.82
CA GLY A 144 13.91 2.18 -8.27
C GLY A 144 12.87 2.47 -9.34
N LYS A 145 11.74 1.74 -9.35
CA LYS A 145 10.63 1.96 -10.29
C LYS A 145 9.29 1.87 -9.57
N LEU A 146 8.40 2.83 -9.77
CA LEU A 146 6.97 2.74 -9.43
C LEU A 146 6.16 3.50 -10.48
N ASN A 147 4.94 3.05 -10.74
CA ASN A 147 3.99 3.71 -11.63
C ASN A 147 3.62 5.11 -11.12
N VAL A 148 3.33 5.25 -9.83
CA VAL A 148 2.98 6.55 -9.23
C VAL A 148 4.06 7.61 -9.42
N PHE A 149 5.35 7.22 -9.41
CA PHE A 149 6.47 8.15 -9.64
C PHE A 149 6.66 8.54 -11.11
N ASN A 150 5.92 7.93 -12.03
CA ASN A 150 5.84 8.39 -13.41
C ASN A 150 4.73 9.45 -13.62
N MET A 151 3.95 9.82 -12.58
CA MET A 151 2.98 10.90 -12.67
C MET A 151 3.68 12.27 -12.60
N ARG A 152 3.43 13.16 -13.56
CA ARG A 152 4.16 14.44 -13.70
C ARG A 152 3.70 15.55 -12.76
N SER A 153 2.41 15.57 -12.44
CA SER A 153 1.82 16.59 -11.57
C SER A 153 1.75 16.06 -10.15
N THR A 154 2.50 16.69 -9.25
CA THR A 154 2.56 16.33 -7.82
C THR A 154 2.28 17.55 -6.96
N GLY A 155 1.56 17.35 -5.86
CA GLY A 155 1.27 18.39 -4.88
C GLY A 155 1.27 17.81 -3.47
N LEU A 156 1.17 18.70 -2.48
CA LEU A 156 1.02 18.35 -1.07
C LEU A 156 -0.38 18.73 -0.59
N SER A 157 -1.01 17.84 0.18
CA SER A 157 -2.34 18.06 0.73
C SER A 157 -2.32 17.98 2.26
N LYS A 158 -3.08 18.86 2.92
CA LYS A 158 -3.27 18.82 4.38
C LYS A 158 -4.48 17.94 4.74
N THR A 159 -4.24 16.89 5.52
CA THR A 159 -5.23 15.84 5.77
C THR A 159 -5.96 15.96 7.11
N ASN A 160 -5.58 16.88 8.01
CA ASN A 160 -6.21 17.05 9.33
C ASN A 160 -7.74 17.14 9.27
N SER A 161 -8.46 16.56 10.24
CA SER A 161 -9.91 16.71 10.32
C SER A 161 -10.32 18.08 10.87
N SER A 162 -11.62 18.37 10.95
CA SER A 162 -12.10 19.66 11.46
C SER A 162 -11.93 19.81 12.97
N ASN A 163 -11.79 18.70 13.71
CA ASN A 163 -11.69 18.67 15.17
C ASN A 163 -10.36 18.09 15.70
N ALA A 164 -9.44 17.67 14.84
CA ALA A 164 -8.15 17.13 15.25
C ALA A 164 -7.04 17.43 14.23
N TYR A 165 -5.81 17.51 14.73
CA TYR A 165 -4.62 17.61 13.88
C TYR A 165 -4.38 16.33 13.07
N ILE A 166 -4.74 15.17 13.63
CA ILE A 166 -4.60 13.85 13.00
C ILE A 166 -6.00 13.34 12.64
N THR A 167 -6.20 13.08 11.36
CA THR A 167 -7.42 12.49 10.80
C THR A 167 -7.44 10.98 11.02
N ASP A 168 -8.62 10.38 11.12
CA ASP A 168 -8.82 8.99 10.71
C ASP A 168 -9.30 8.93 9.24
N SER A 169 -9.49 7.72 8.69
CA SER A 169 -9.87 7.55 7.28
C SER A 169 -11.18 8.26 6.90
N ALA A 170 -12.16 8.33 7.83
CA ALA A 170 -13.51 8.85 7.55
C ALA A 170 -13.55 10.35 7.14
N PRO A 171 -13.13 11.31 7.98
CA PRO A 171 -13.07 12.71 7.56
C PRO A 171 -12.07 12.98 6.42
N GLY A 172 -11.07 12.11 6.23
CA GLY A 172 -10.15 12.18 5.09
C GLY A 172 -10.88 11.92 3.78
N SER A 173 -11.57 10.78 3.70
CA SER A 173 -12.31 10.36 2.52
C SER A 173 -13.60 11.15 2.30
N THR A 174 -14.29 11.61 3.35
CA THR A 174 -15.37 12.63 3.24
C THR A 174 -14.85 13.89 2.55
N ALA A 175 -13.66 14.38 2.90
CA ALA A 175 -13.11 15.58 2.27
C ALA A 175 -12.82 15.36 0.78
N PHE A 176 -12.36 14.18 0.38
CA PHE A 176 -12.18 13.82 -1.03
C PHE A 176 -13.51 13.69 -1.78
N SER A 177 -14.54 13.12 -1.15
CA SER A 177 -15.82 12.84 -1.81
C SER A 177 -16.78 14.03 -1.84
N THR A 178 -16.63 15.01 -0.94
CA THR A 178 -17.56 16.15 -0.79
C THR A 178 -16.90 17.53 -0.92
N GLY A 179 -15.58 17.62 -0.75
CA GLY A 179 -14.87 18.90 -0.65
C GLY A 179 -15.03 19.62 0.69
N VAL A 180 -15.62 18.98 1.71
CA VAL A 180 -15.90 19.57 3.02
C VAL A 180 -15.15 18.81 4.12
N LYS A 181 -14.48 19.53 5.01
CA LYS A 181 -13.85 18.95 6.22
C LYS A 181 -14.92 18.58 7.24
N THR A 182 -14.79 17.43 7.87
CA THR A 182 -15.67 16.96 8.96
C THR A 182 -14.87 16.41 10.15
N LYS A 183 -15.58 15.92 11.18
CA LYS A 183 -15.01 15.39 12.42
C LYS A 183 -14.50 13.96 12.23
N ASN A 184 -13.57 13.53 13.07
CA ASN A 184 -13.23 12.10 13.15
C ASN A 184 -14.49 11.25 13.38
N THR A 185 -14.47 10.03 12.82
CA THR A 185 -15.57 9.05 12.76
C THR A 185 -16.77 9.40 11.87
N PHE A 186 -16.88 10.62 11.34
CA PHE A 186 -18.03 11.04 10.54
C PHE A 186 -17.84 10.61 9.07
N VAL A 187 -18.85 9.96 8.52
CA VAL A 187 -18.89 9.39 7.17
C VAL A 187 -19.90 10.17 6.32
N GLY A 188 -19.44 10.85 5.27
CA GLY A 188 -20.30 11.55 4.30
C GLY A 188 -21.21 12.65 4.89
N VAL A 189 -20.89 13.18 6.08
CA VAL A 189 -21.69 14.21 6.78
C VAL A 189 -20.81 15.40 7.20
N ASP A 190 -21.40 16.58 7.35
CA ASP A 190 -20.70 17.76 7.86
C ASP A 190 -20.44 17.69 9.38
N GLY A 191 -19.77 18.69 9.95
CA GLY A 191 -19.44 18.72 11.38
C GLY A 191 -20.66 18.75 12.32
N THR A 192 -21.89 18.92 11.80
CA THR A 192 -23.16 18.85 12.55
C THR A 192 -23.88 17.51 12.38
N GLY A 193 -23.39 16.62 11.52
CA GLY A 193 -24.01 15.33 11.19
C GLY A 193 -25.00 15.40 10.02
N LYS A 194 -25.06 16.51 9.29
CA LYS A 194 -25.94 16.65 8.13
C LYS A 194 -25.31 16.01 6.90
N SER A 195 -26.09 15.22 6.16
CA SER A 195 -25.67 14.59 4.89
C SER A 195 -25.13 15.61 3.89
N LEU A 196 -23.98 15.28 3.32
CA LEU A 196 -23.32 16.03 2.26
C LEU A 196 -23.51 15.32 0.92
N ALA A 197 -23.68 16.07 -0.17
CA ALA A 197 -23.69 15.47 -1.50
C ALA A 197 -22.29 14.94 -1.84
N GLN A 198 -22.19 13.65 -2.12
CA GLN A 198 -20.94 12.99 -2.52
C GLN A 198 -20.78 13.03 -4.05
N ILE A 199 -19.55 12.82 -4.55
CA ILE A 199 -19.28 12.79 -6.00
C ILE A 199 -20.29 11.90 -6.78
N PRO A 200 -20.59 10.65 -6.36
CA PRO A 200 -21.58 9.83 -7.04
C PRO A 200 -22.97 10.47 -7.18
N ASP A 201 -23.47 11.17 -6.16
CA ASP A 201 -24.77 11.86 -6.22
C ASP A 201 -24.74 13.00 -7.22
N ILE A 202 -23.65 13.79 -7.21
CA ILE A 202 -23.47 14.97 -8.06
C ILE A 202 -23.39 14.56 -9.53
N ILE A 203 -22.66 13.49 -9.86
CA ILE A 203 -22.44 13.09 -11.25
C ILE A 203 -23.63 12.30 -11.82
N ALA A 204 -24.39 11.60 -10.98
CA ALA A 204 -25.57 10.86 -11.41
C ALA A 204 -26.65 11.79 -12.00
N ALA A 205 -26.82 12.99 -11.44
CA ALA A 205 -27.69 14.02 -12.00
C ALA A 205 -27.30 14.47 -13.43
N LYS A 206 -26.06 14.18 -13.84
CA LYS A 206 -25.51 14.47 -15.18
C LYS A 206 -25.48 13.25 -16.10
N GLY A 207 -25.99 12.10 -15.63
CA GLY A 207 -26.01 10.82 -16.36
C GLY A 207 -24.69 10.06 -16.39
N LEU A 208 -23.70 10.47 -15.59
CA LEU A 208 -22.48 9.70 -15.38
C LEU A 208 -22.74 8.58 -14.36
N VAL A 209 -21.87 7.57 -14.35
CA VAL A 209 -21.94 6.42 -13.44
C VAL A 209 -20.70 6.35 -12.56
N SER A 210 -20.82 5.69 -11.41
CA SER A 210 -19.68 5.48 -10.50
C SER A 210 -19.47 4.03 -10.06
N GLY A 211 -18.22 3.69 -9.79
CA GLY A 211 -17.82 2.44 -9.15
C GLY A 211 -16.83 2.67 -8.03
N LEU A 212 -17.00 1.92 -6.94
CA LEU A 212 -16.16 1.97 -5.74
C LEU A 212 -15.56 0.59 -5.51
N ILE A 213 -14.25 0.53 -5.30
CA ILE A 213 -13.50 -0.70 -5.07
C ILE A 213 -12.69 -0.50 -3.80
N SER A 214 -12.69 -1.49 -2.91
CA SER A 214 -11.83 -1.51 -1.73
C SER A 214 -11.25 -2.91 -1.51
N THR A 215 -9.99 -2.99 -1.09
CA THR A 215 -9.41 -4.22 -0.52
C THR A 215 -9.77 -4.42 0.96
N GLY A 216 -10.74 -3.66 1.48
CA GLY A 216 -11.24 -3.71 2.85
C GLY A 216 -12.73 -4.02 2.89
N ASP A 217 -13.31 -3.94 4.09
CA ASP A 217 -14.75 -4.06 4.29
C ASP A 217 -15.49 -2.97 3.46
N VAL A 218 -16.53 -3.35 2.71
CA VAL A 218 -17.32 -2.41 1.87
C VAL A 218 -18.01 -1.28 2.65
N THR A 219 -18.12 -1.43 3.97
CA THR A 219 -18.66 -0.44 4.91
C THR A 219 -17.60 0.28 5.72
N ASP A 220 -16.31 -0.02 5.52
CA ASP A 220 -15.25 0.79 6.12
C ASP A 220 -15.30 2.21 5.55
N ALA A 221 -14.69 3.14 6.27
CA ALA A 221 -14.80 4.57 6.08
C ALA A 221 -14.58 5.01 4.63
N THR A 222 -13.44 4.62 4.03
CA THR A 222 -13.04 5.11 2.70
C THR A 222 -14.06 4.81 1.60
N PRO A 223 -14.56 3.58 1.39
CA PRO A 223 -15.64 3.35 0.43
C PRO A 223 -16.97 3.96 0.88
N ALA A 224 -17.31 3.88 2.17
CA ALA A 224 -18.56 4.41 2.72
C ALA A 224 -18.72 5.91 2.49
N ASP A 225 -17.63 6.69 2.55
CA ASP A 225 -17.60 8.12 2.33
C ASP A 225 -18.01 8.56 0.91
N PHE A 226 -18.18 7.63 -0.02
CA PHE A 226 -18.67 7.91 -1.36
C PHE A 226 -20.11 7.43 -1.60
N TYR A 227 -20.80 6.82 -0.63
CA TYR A 227 -22.18 6.37 -0.82
C TYR A 227 -23.11 6.46 0.40
N ALA A 228 -22.58 6.65 1.61
CA ALA A 228 -23.34 6.59 2.85
C ALA A 228 -23.20 7.88 3.68
N HIS A 229 -24.10 8.06 4.66
CA HIS A 229 -24.11 9.17 5.60
C HIS A 229 -24.27 8.66 7.03
N SER A 230 -23.24 8.83 7.86
CA SER A 230 -23.27 8.41 9.27
C SER A 230 -22.37 9.31 10.12
N ASP A 231 -22.75 9.55 11.38
CA ASP A 231 -21.87 10.20 12.36
C ASP A 231 -20.87 9.22 13.02
N ASN A 232 -20.96 7.93 12.69
CA ASN A 232 -20.12 6.89 13.25
C ASN A 232 -19.73 5.83 12.21
N ARG A 233 -18.45 5.84 11.81
CA ARG A 233 -17.86 4.87 10.86
C ARG A 233 -18.01 3.40 11.27
N ASN A 234 -18.32 3.09 12.53
CA ASN A 234 -18.56 1.72 12.99
C ASN A 234 -20.00 1.23 12.78
N SER A 235 -20.89 2.06 12.22
CA SER A 235 -22.30 1.73 11.99
C SER A 235 -22.50 0.98 10.67
N SER A 236 -21.87 -0.18 10.49
CA SER A 236 -21.86 -0.94 9.23
C SER A 236 -23.24 -1.26 8.66
N GLU A 237 -24.23 -1.63 9.48
CA GLU A 237 -25.58 -1.93 8.98
C GLU A 237 -26.31 -0.67 8.44
N PRO A 238 -26.38 0.46 9.19
CA PRO A 238 -26.84 1.73 8.63
C PRO A 238 -26.08 2.17 7.38
N ILE A 239 -24.75 2.04 7.38
CA ILE A 239 -23.90 2.39 6.23
C ILE A 239 -24.29 1.55 5.01
N LEU A 240 -24.35 0.23 5.12
CA LEU A 240 -24.70 -0.63 3.98
C LEU A 240 -26.13 -0.37 3.49
N LYS A 241 -27.06 -0.07 4.42
CA LYS A 241 -28.44 0.29 4.07
C LYS A 241 -28.50 1.52 3.17
N ASP A 242 -27.64 2.53 3.38
CA ASP A 242 -27.56 3.72 2.52
C ASP A 242 -27.13 3.39 1.08
N PHE A 243 -26.40 2.28 0.85
CA PHE A 243 -26.09 1.84 -0.50
C PHE A 243 -27.37 1.64 -1.34
N ALA A 244 -28.46 1.16 -0.74
CA ALA A 244 -29.73 0.93 -1.44
C ALA A 244 -30.28 2.22 -2.08
N THR A 245 -30.11 3.37 -1.41
CA THR A 245 -30.60 4.68 -1.87
C THR A 245 -29.54 5.52 -2.58
N SER A 246 -28.26 5.19 -2.40
CA SER A 246 -27.12 5.86 -3.05
C SER A 246 -27.20 5.84 -4.59
N LYS A 247 -26.47 6.75 -5.23
CA LYS A 247 -26.35 6.78 -6.70
C LYS A 247 -25.16 5.99 -7.24
N THR A 248 -24.42 5.31 -6.37
CA THR A 248 -23.30 4.46 -6.78
C THR A 248 -23.81 3.23 -7.53
N LYS A 249 -23.22 2.96 -8.71
CA LYS A 249 -23.59 1.82 -9.56
C LYS A 249 -22.94 0.53 -9.07
N ILE A 250 -21.64 0.57 -8.80
CA ILE A 250 -20.84 -0.63 -8.46
C ILE A 250 -20.16 -0.39 -7.12
N LEU A 251 -20.28 -1.34 -6.19
CA LEU A 251 -19.52 -1.40 -4.95
C LEU A 251 -18.89 -2.79 -4.82
N ILE A 252 -17.56 -2.86 -4.74
CA ILE A 252 -16.78 -4.10 -4.64
C ILE A 252 -15.86 -3.99 -3.44
N GLY A 253 -15.86 -5.02 -2.59
CA GLY A 253 -14.91 -5.12 -1.51
C GLY A 253 -15.11 -6.37 -0.68
N GLY A 254 -14.65 -6.30 0.55
CA GLY A 254 -14.61 -7.40 1.50
C GLY A 254 -15.87 -7.57 2.34
N PRO A 255 -15.92 -8.66 3.13
CA PRO A 255 -17.01 -8.98 4.04
C PRO A 255 -17.31 -7.83 5.00
N THR A 256 -18.58 -7.69 5.35
CA THR A 256 -19.07 -6.68 6.27
C THR A 256 -20.06 -7.26 7.26
N SER A 257 -20.04 -6.75 8.49
CA SER A 257 -21.09 -7.01 9.48
C SER A 257 -22.42 -6.32 9.14
N GLY A 258 -22.40 -5.35 8.22
CA GLY A 258 -23.59 -4.64 7.77
C GLY A 258 -24.53 -5.45 6.89
N LEU A 259 -24.08 -6.58 6.33
CA LEU A 259 -24.90 -7.46 5.51
C LEU A 259 -25.75 -8.38 6.41
N THR A 260 -26.91 -7.87 6.82
CA THR A 260 -27.95 -8.59 7.56
C THR A 260 -29.07 -9.06 6.61
N PRO A 261 -29.91 -10.04 6.99
CA PRO A 261 -31.08 -10.43 6.19
C PRO A 261 -32.00 -9.25 5.83
N GLU A 262 -32.09 -8.24 6.69
CA GLU A 262 -32.87 -7.03 6.43
C GLU A 262 -32.24 -6.17 5.34
N THR A 263 -30.93 -5.89 5.42
CA THR A 263 -30.23 -5.12 4.39
C THR A 263 -30.21 -5.84 3.05
N GLU A 264 -30.00 -7.16 3.03
CA GLU A 264 -30.02 -7.96 1.81
C GLU A 264 -31.40 -7.90 1.14
N LYS A 265 -32.48 -7.99 1.94
CA LYS A 265 -33.84 -7.82 1.43
C LYS A 265 -34.04 -6.46 0.77
N LYS A 266 -33.58 -5.37 1.40
CA LYS A 266 -33.68 -4.01 0.83
C LYS A 266 -32.91 -3.86 -0.47
N LEU A 267 -31.70 -4.41 -0.54
CA LEU A 267 -30.88 -4.40 -1.75
C LEU A 267 -31.57 -5.13 -2.90
N LYS A 268 -32.20 -6.27 -2.63
CA LYS A 268 -33.03 -7.02 -3.62
C LYS A 268 -34.25 -6.21 -4.07
N GLU A 269 -34.95 -5.53 -3.16
CA GLU A 269 -36.12 -4.69 -3.47
C GLU A 269 -35.76 -3.55 -4.44
N VAL A 270 -34.56 -2.97 -4.32
CA VAL A 270 -34.05 -1.93 -5.24
C VAL A 270 -33.25 -2.48 -6.42
N LYS A 271 -33.30 -3.80 -6.65
CA LYS A 271 -32.65 -4.50 -7.78
C LYS A 271 -31.13 -4.31 -7.84
N VAL A 272 -30.46 -4.36 -6.69
CA VAL A 272 -29.01 -4.52 -6.63
C VAL A 272 -28.67 -6.00 -6.76
N ASP A 273 -27.85 -6.33 -7.76
CA ASP A 273 -27.29 -7.67 -7.91
C ASP A 273 -26.20 -7.87 -6.85
N LEU A 274 -26.36 -8.87 -5.97
CA LEU A 274 -25.42 -9.21 -4.91
C LEU A 274 -24.62 -10.45 -5.29
N TYR A 275 -23.29 -10.34 -5.26
CA TYR A 275 -22.35 -11.43 -5.47
C TYR A 275 -21.45 -11.62 -4.24
N HIS A 276 -21.08 -12.87 -3.96
CA HIS A 276 -20.19 -13.23 -2.84
C HIS A 276 -18.75 -13.57 -3.27
N SER A 277 -18.44 -13.37 -4.55
CA SER A 277 -17.09 -13.49 -5.11
C SER A 277 -17.01 -12.72 -6.41
N LEU A 278 -15.86 -12.08 -6.65
CA LEU A 278 -15.58 -11.34 -7.87
C LEU A 278 -15.73 -12.22 -9.13
N THR A 279 -15.36 -13.50 -9.04
CA THR A 279 -15.40 -14.42 -10.19
C THR A 279 -16.82 -14.83 -10.59
N SER A 280 -17.81 -14.68 -9.70
CA SER A 280 -19.21 -14.96 -10.02
C SER A 280 -19.90 -13.82 -10.79
N ALA A 281 -19.29 -12.64 -10.81
CA ALA A 281 -19.78 -11.48 -11.55
C ALA A 281 -19.11 -11.41 -12.93
N GLU A 282 -19.42 -12.36 -13.84
CA GLU A 282 -18.84 -12.40 -15.19
C GLU A 282 -19.04 -11.08 -15.97
N LYS A 283 -20.19 -10.42 -15.75
CA LYS A 283 -20.52 -9.13 -16.32
C LYS A 283 -21.48 -8.37 -15.42
N ILE A 284 -21.24 -7.07 -15.27
CA ILE A 284 -22.14 -6.14 -14.58
C ILE A 284 -23.23 -5.67 -15.55
N ASN A 285 -24.49 -5.86 -15.18
CA ASN A 285 -25.65 -5.41 -15.98
C ASN A 285 -26.50 -4.37 -15.24
N ASN A 286 -26.68 -4.52 -13.92
CA ASN A 286 -27.45 -3.59 -13.09
C ASN A 286 -26.54 -2.85 -12.10
N ARG A 287 -27.15 -2.26 -11.07
CA ARG A 287 -26.39 -1.86 -9.88
C ARG A 287 -25.91 -3.12 -9.18
N THR A 288 -24.67 -3.13 -8.72
CA THR A 288 -24.02 -4.35 -8.24
C THR A 288 -23.26 -4.10 -6.94
N LEU A 289 -23.42 -5.04 -6.01
CA LEU A 289 -22.62 -5.18 -4.80
C LEU A 289 -21.86 -6.51 -4.87
N ILE A 290 -20.54 -6.47 -4.75
CA ILE A 290 -19.70 -7.66 -4.63
C ILE A 290 -19.03 -7.64 -3.28
N ILE A 291 -19.28 -8.68 -2.47
CA ILE A 291 -18.68 -8.89 -1.16
C ILE A 291 -17.83 -10.17 -1.25
N ASP A 292 -16.54 -10.01 -1.48
CA ASP A 292 -15.60 -11.12 -1.68
C ASP A 292 -14.62 -11.21 -0.50
N PRO A 293 -14.59 -12.32 0.27
CA PRO A 293 -13.60 -12.55 1.32
C PRO A 293 -12.14 -12.37 0.88
N LEU A 294 -11.83 -12.59 -0.40
CA LEU A 294 -10.49 -12.41 -0.94
C LEU A 294 -10.04 -10.94 -0.93
N ALA A 295 -10.97 -9.99 -1.02
CA ALA A 295 -10.67 -8.55 -1.00
C ALA A 295 -9.87 -8.15 0.24
N SER A 296 -10.34 -8.58 1.41
CA SER A 296 -9.73 -8.28 2.72
C SER A 296 -8.51 -9.15 3.05
N GLN A 297 -8.12 -10.09 2.19
CA GLN A 297 -6.89 -10.84 2.41
C GLN A 297 -5.66 -9.98 2.13
N ARG A 298 -4.54 -10.32 2.77
CA ARG A 298 -3.25 -9.72 2.43
C ARG A 298 -2.73 -10.32 1.12
N VAL A 299 -1.95 -9.56 0.37
CA VAL A 299 -1.18 -10.08 -0.78
C VAL A 299 -0.33 -11.27 -0.34
N THR A 300 0.33 -11.17 0.82
CA THR A 300 1.13 -12.25 1.42
C THR A 300 0.32 -13.45 1.90
N SER A 301 -0.99 -13.29 2.10
CA SER A 301 -1.93 -14.36 2.47
C SER A 301 -2.65 -14.96 1.26
N GLY A 302 -2.22 -14.64 0.03
CA GLY A 302 -2.76 -15.25 -1.19
C GLY A 302 -3.92 -14.50 -1.84
N ARG A 303 -4.08 -13.19 -1.60
CA ARG A 303 -5.06 -12.36 -2.33
C ARG A 303 -4.87 -12.41 -3.86
N GLY A 304 -3.64 -12.61 -4.33
CA GLY A 304 -3.33 -12.65 -5.76
C GLY A 304 -3.60 -11.30 -6.44
N ASN A 305 -4.07 -11.32 -7.69
CA ASN A 305 -4.31 -10.11 -8.49
C ASN A 305 -5.72 -9.51 -8.28
N TRP A 306 -6.39 -9.82 -7.16
CA TRP A 306 -7.79 -9.47 -6.94
C TRP A 306 -8.11 -7.99 -7.17
N LEU A 307 -7.26 -7.06 -6.69
CA LEU A 307 -7.48 -5.63 -6.86
C LEU A 307 -7.42 -5.21 -8.34
N THR A 308 -6.49 -5.82 -9.08
CA THR A 308 -6.34 -5.63 -10.53
C THR A 308 -7.54 -6.17 -11.30
N ASP A 309 -8.08 -7.32 -10.89
CA ASP A 309 -9.25 -7.94 -11.53
C ASP A 309 -10.53 -7.16 -11.23
N ALA A 310 -10.68 -6.64 -10.00
CA ALA A 310 -11.79 -5.79 -9.61
C ALA A 310 -11.79 -4.47 -10.38
N PHE A 311 -10.60 -3.88 -10.57
CA PHE A 311 -10.41 -2.70 -11.41
C PHE A 311 -10.86 -2.96 -12.84
N ASP A 312 -10.44 -4.07 -13.45
CA ASP A 312 -10.81 -4.42 -14.83
C ASP A 312 -12.30 -4.66 -14.98
N LEU A 313 -12.92 -5.42 -14.07
CA LEU A 313 -14.36 -5.67 -14.09
C LEU A 313 -15.14 -4.34 -14.06
N THR A 314 -14.78 -3.47 -13.13
CA THR A 314 -15.44 -2.16 -12.97
C THR A 314 -15.19 -1.26 -14.18
N LEU A 315 -13.95 -1.17 -14.66
CA LEU A 315 -13.60 -0.34 -15.83
C LEU A 315 -14.31 -0.83 -17.09
N ASN A 316 -14.40 -2.15 -17.29
CA ASN A 316 -15.06 -2.74 -18.45
C ASN A 316 -16.55 -2.42 -18.53
N ASP A 317 -17.21 -2.23 -17.38
CA ASP A 317 -18.58 -1.73 -17.33
C ASP A 317 -18.64 -0.20 -17.52
N LEU A 318 -17.96 0.56 -16.65
CA LEU A 318 -18.11 2.03 -16.59
C LEU A 318 -17.69 2.73 -17.89
N LYS A 319 -16.67 2.21 -18.59
CA LYS A 319 -16.18 2.80 -19.85
C LYS A 319 -17.21 2.82 -20.98
N ASN A 320 -18.29 2.03 -20.87
CA ASN A 320 -19.37 2.01 -21.85
C ASN A 320 -20.33 3.21 -21.71
N ASN A 321 -20.29 3.94 -20.58
CA ASN A 321 -21.11 5.14 -20.41
C ASN A 321 -20.51 6.32 -21.20
N LYS A 322 -21.21 6.72 -22.28
CA LYS A 322 -20.79 7.84 -23.16
C LYS A 322 -20.70 9.20 -22.46
N LYS A 323 -21.39 9.40 -21.33
CA LYS A 323 -21.32 10.65 -20.53
C LYS A 323 -20.06 10.71 -19.67
N GLY A 324 -19.44 9.56 -19.40
CA GLY A 324 -18.26 9.42 -18.55
C GLY A 324 -18.57 8.75 -17.22
N PHE A 325 -17.54 8.60 -16.38
CA PHE A 325 -17.64 7.90 -15.11
C PHE A 325 -16.72 8.45 -14.02
N PHE A 326 -17.00 8.08 -12.78
CA PHE A 326 -16.09 8.21 -11.64
C PHE A 326 -15.75 6.82 -11.10
N MET A 327 -14.48 6.56 -10.82
CA MET A 327 -14.05 5.34 -10.14
C MET A 327 -13.21 5.72 -8.95
N MET A 328 -13.51 5.16 -7.78
CA MET A 328 -12.62 5.20 -6.62
C MET A 328 -12.11 3.78 -6.36
N VAL A 329 -10.81 3.65 -6.16
CA VAL A 329 -10.15 2.39 -5.81
C VAL A 329 -9.28 2.59 -4.60
N GLU A 330 -9.54 1.81 -3.57
CA GLU A 330 -8.80 1.83 -2.32
C GLU A 330 -7.97 0.56 -2.16
N ALA A 331 -6.68 0.73 -1.83
CA ALA A 331 -5.88 -0.28 -1.16
C ALA A 331 -5.87 0.02 0.35
N SER A 332 -6.74 -0.64 1.11
CA SER A 332 -6.91 -0.43 2.55
C SER A 332 -5.83 -1.12 3.38
N GLN A 333 -5.27 -2.22 2.87
CA GLN A 333 -4.36 -3.07 3.63
C GLN A 333 -2.94 -2.51 3.74
N THR A 334 -2.62 -1.42 3.02
CA THR A 334 -1.40 -0.63 3.23
C THR A 334 -1.38 0.00 4.62
N ASP A 335 -2.52 0.56 5.08
CA ASP A 335 -2.68 1.10 6.44
C ASP A 335 -2.58 -0.01 7.49
N GLY A 336 -3.19 -1.17 7.21
CA GLY A 336 -3.05 -2.37 8.05
C GLY A 336 -1.58 -2.81 8.21
N GLY A 337 -0.76 -2.68 7.17
CA GLY A 337 0.68 -2.89 7.23
C GLY A 337 1.40 -1.86 8.10
N GLY A 338 0.99 -0.59 8.01
CA GLY A 338 1.45 0.50 8.87
C GLY A 338 1.12 0.26 10.35
N HIS A 339 -0.14 0.01 10.68
CA HIS A 339 -0.59 -0.24 12.05
C HIS A 339 0.08 -1.45 12.71
N SER A 340 0.33 -2.51 11.93
CA SER A 340 1.00 -3.71 12.44
C SER A 340 2.52 -3.61 12.47
N ASN A 341 3.10 -2.49 12.01
CA ASN A 341 4.53 -2.31 11.78
C ASN A 341 5.13 -3.50 11.00
N ASN A 342 4.47 -3.87 9.90
CA ASN A 342 4.87 -4.96 9.04
C ASN A 342 5.26 -4.42 7.66
N ILE A 343 6.57 -4.30 7.42
CA ILE A 343 7.09 -3.71 6.19
C ILE A 343 6.80 -4.58 4.96
N GLU A 344 6.77 -5.90 5.12
CA GLU A 344 6.48 -6.83 4.02
C GLU A 344 5.04 -6.65 3.56
N GLN A 345 4.08 -6.63 4.50
CA GLN A 345 2.69 -6.36 4.17
C GLN A 345 2.58 -5.00 3.49
N LEU A 346 3.08 -3.93 4.12
CA LEU A 346 2.98 -2.58 3.57
C LEU A 346 3.51 -2.48 2.14
N ILE A 347 4.71 -3.02 1.89
CA ILE A 347 5.32 -2.98 0.56
C ILE A 347 4.54 -3.83 -0.44
N THR A 348 4.16 -5.06 -0.09
CA THR A 348 3.46 -5.94 -1.04
C THR A 348 2.08 -5.43 -1.40
N GLU A 349 1.35 -4.84 -0.45
CA GLU A 349 0.07 -4.16 -0.67
C GLU A 349 0.24 -2.93 -1.58
N LEU A 350 1.28 -2.12 -1.34
CA LEU A 350 1.53 -0.93 -2.14
C LEU A 350 2.00 -1.25 -3.56
N LEU A 351 2.73 -2.37 -3.76
CA LEU A 351 3.09 -2.85 -5.10
C LEU A 351 1.86 -3.36 -5.87
N ASP A 352 0.93 -4.07 -5.21
CA ASP A 352 -0.36 -4.47 -5.81
C ASP A 352 -1.19 -3.26 -6.23
N PHE A 353 -1.27 -2.24 -5.37
CA PHE A 353 -1.90 -0.95 -5.70
C PHE A 353 -1.20 -0.24 -6.88
N ASP A 354 0.13 -0.18 -6.88
CA ASP A 354 0.91 0.52 -7.91
C ASP A 354 0.76 -0.15 -9.29
N HIS A 355 0.48 -1.46 -9.35
CA HIS A 355 0.05 -2.11 -10.60
C HIS A 355 -1.25 -1.50 -11.17
N VAL A 356 -2.23 -1.23 -10.32
CA VAL A 356 -3.49 -0.58 -10.72
C VAL A 356 -3.26 0.87 -11.14
N VAL A 357 -2.34 1.60 -10.48
CA VAL A 357 -1.91 2.94 -10.95
C VAL A 357 -1.42 2.87 -12.39
N GLY A 358 -0.56 1.89 -12.72
CA GLY A 358 -0.08 1.65 -14.08
C GLY A 358 -1.21 1.40 -15.09
N LYS A 359 -2.21 0.60 -14.72
CA LYS A 359 -3.38 0.32 -15.58
C LYS A 359 -4.26 1.54 -15.77
N ALA A 360 -4.48 2.33 -14.72
CA ALA A 360 -5.23 3.58 -14.81
C ALA A 360 -4.54 4.59 -15.73
N MET A 361 -3.22 4.75 -15.62
CA MET A 361 -2.44 5.60 -16.53
C MET A 361 -2.51 5.10 -17.98
N LYS A 362 -2.37 3.78 -18.20
CA LYS A 362 -2.51 3.19 -19.54
C LYS A 362 -3.89 3.48 -20.15
N PHE A 363 -4.96 3.30 -19.38
CA PHE A 363 -6.30 3.62 -19.83
C PHE A 363 -6.46 5.12 -20.16
N ALA A 364 -5.87 6.00 -19.34
CA ALA A 364 -5.94 7.44 -19.58
C ALA A 364 -5.23 7.86 -20.88
N ASP A 365 -4.07 7.26 -21.17
CA ASP A 365 -3.33 7.49 -22.42
C ASP A 365 -4.11 7.00 -23.65
N GLU A 366 -4.78 5.85 -23.55
CA GLU A 366 -5.59 5.28 -24.64
C GLU A 366 -6.89 6.08 -24.86
N ASN A 367 -7.59 6.43 -23.78
CA ASN A 367 -8.88 7.10 -23.82
C ASN A 367 -8.78 8.61 -24.09
N LYS A 368 -7.70 9.26 -23.63
CA LYS A 368 -7.42 10.69 -23.81
C LYS A 368 -8.46 11.65 -23.22
N GLU A 369 -9.35 11.17 -22.35
CA GLU A 369 -10.41 11.96 -21.68
C GLU A 369 -10.55 11.59 -20.20
N THR A 370 -9.53 10.96 -19.62
CA THR A 370 -9.52 10.47 -18.23
C THR A 370 -8.48 11.23 -17.41
N LEU A 371 -8.92 11.72 -16.24
CA LEU A 371 -8.04 12.20 -15.18
C LEU A 371 -7.78 11.05 -14.20
N VAL A 372 -6.50 10.80 -13.90
CA VAL A 372 -6.08 9.86 -12.85
C VAL A 372 -5.51 10.67 -11.70
N VAL A 373 -6.01 10.42 -10.49
CA VAL A 373 -5.56 11.05 -9.26
C VAL A 373 -5.14 9.96 -8.29
N VAL A 374 -3.92 10.07 -7.77
CA VAL A 374 -3.44 9.27 -6.64
C VAL A 374 -3.22 10.24 -5.49
N VAL A 375 -3.76 9.93 -4.31
CA VAL A 375 -3.73 10.82 -3.12
C VAL A 375 -2.82 10.32 -2.02
#